data_AF-A0A7X8TFZ2-F1
#
_entry.id   AF-A0A7X8TFZ2-F1
#
_cell.length_a   1.000
_cell.length_b   1.000
_cell.length_c   1.000
_cell.angle_alpha   90.00
_cell.angle_beta   90.00
_cell.angle_gamma   90.00
#
_symmetry.space_group_name_H-M   'P 1'
#
loop_
_entity.id
_entity.type
_entity.pdbx_description
1 polymer ?
#
loop_
_entity_poly.entity_id
_entity_poly.type
_entity_poly.pdbx_seq_one_letter_code
_entity_poly.pdbx_strand_id
1 'polypeptide(L)'
;MPRLTTAKIRVPVAMQLTADLVARPLKVVEDEGPEPHWTSISSQQLDELVSRVEQEAGHEGIWVFAYGSLMWNPGFEVATSEDAVAFGWHRAFSLRIERLRATSDAPGLMLALRPGGSCSGLVLKLPCKTKRQDLRALLAREIRYAEVCDMVRWVSVKTPAGPRRALTFWASAKQSPLTEKIPLEDASVLIAQACGPAGSCAEYLHRTVSDLADRNICDRNLWQLQEMVAARLNAIPEA
;
A
#
# COMPACT_ATOMS: atom_id res chain seq x y z
N MET A 1 36.96 12.83 9.02
CA MET A 1 35.66 12.27 9.45
C MET A 1 34.56 13.28 9.16
N PRO A 2 33.60 13.01 8.25
CA PRO A 2 32.45 13.89 8.11
C PRO A 2 31.36 13.46 9.10
N ARG A 3 30.89 14.41 9.91
CA ARG A 3 29.74 14.24 10.81
C ARG A 3 28.48 14.05 9.96
N LEU A 4 27.83 12.90 10.11
CA LEU A 4 26.46 12.68 9.67
C LEU A 4 25.55 13.51 10.57
N THR A 5 25.19 14.72 10.14
CA THR A 5 24.07 15.47 10.71
C THR A 5 22.78 14.76 10.34
N THR A 6 22.26 13.96 11.25
CA THR A 6 20.89 13.44 11.20
C THR A 6 19.95 14.63 11.33
N ALA A 7 19.47 15.15 10.20
CA ALA A 7 18.36 16.08 10.21
C ALA A 7 17.15 15.36 10.85
N LYS A 8 16.78 15.75 12.07
CA LYS A 8 15.54 15.29 12.70
C LYS A 8 14.40 15.82 11.84
N ILE A 9 13.78 14.95 11.06
CA ILE A 9 12.53 15.26 10.36
C ILE A 9 11.51 15.55 11.46
N ARG A 10 11.12 16.82 11.58
CA ARG A 10 10.13 17.26 12.56
C ARG A 10 8.78 16.73 12.06
N VAL A 11 8.17 15.80 12.79
CA VAL A 11 6.80 15.36 12.52
C VAL A 11 5.91 16.62 12.56
N PRO A 12 5.12 16.92 11.51
CA PRO A 12 4.25 18.08 11.49
C PRO A 12 3.26 18.11 12.67
N VAL A 13 2.79 19.32 12.97
CA VAL A 13 1.90 19.65 14.08
C VAL A 13 0.52 19.06 13.83
N ALA A 14 0.28 17.87 14.37
CA ALA A 14 -0.99 17.13 14.38
C ALA A 14 -1.56 16.74 13.00
N MET A 15 -2.13 15.53 12.94
CA MET A 15 -2.85 15.06 11.75
C MET A 15 -4.14 15.86 11.55
N GLN A 16 -4.35 16.38 10.34
CA GLN A 16 -5.52 17.18 9.98
C GLN A 16 -6.67 16.31 9.48
N LEU A 17 -6.36 15.21 8.80
CA LEU A 17 -7.34 14.22 8.39
C LEU A 17 -7.73 13.36 9.60
N THR A 18 -8.75 13.77 10.34
CA THR A 18 -9.19 13.08 11.57
C THR A 18 -10.11 11.89 11.28
N ALA A 19 -10.33 11.04 12.30
CA ALA A 19 -11.31 9.96 12.25
C ALA A 19 -12.72 10.47 11.91
N ASP A 20 -13.13 11.60 12.51
CA ASP A 20 -14.45 12.20 12.25
C ASP A 20 -14.59 12.68 10.81
N LEU A 21 -13.53 13.26 10.23
CA LEU A 21 -13.55 13.70 8.83
C LEU A 21 -13.67 12.52 7.86
N VAL A 22 -12.92 11.44 8.09
CA VAL A 22 -12.97 10.27 7.18
C VAL A 22 -14.24 9.44 7.32
N ALA A 23 -14.99 9.61 8.40
CA ALA A 23 -16.31 9.00 8.58
C ALA A 23 -17.40 9.67 7.74
N ARG A 24 -17.30 10.98 7.45
CA ARG A 24 -18.29 11.75 6.67
C ARG A 24 -18.60 11.18 5.28
N PRO A 25 -17.62 10.79 4.45
CA PRO A 25 -17.90 10.24 3.12
C PRO A 25 -18.32 8.76 3.14
N LEU A 26 -18.34 8.10 4.31
CA LEU A 26 -18.71 6.69 4.39
C LEU A 26 -20.19 6.52 4.07
N LYS A 27 -20.46 5.63 3.13
CA LYS A 27 -21.81 5.20 2.76
C LYS A 27 -21.79 3.70 2.54
N VAL A 28 -22.95 3.06 2.70
CA VAL A 28 -23.12 1.66 2.31
C VAL A 28 -23.06 1.61 0.78
N VAL A 29 -22.13 0.81 0.25
CA VAL A 29 -21.94 0.61 -1.19
C VAL A 29 -21.99 -0.89 -1.45
N GLU A 30 -22.80 -1.29 -2.42
CA GLU A 30 -22.87 -2.69 -2.85
C GLU A 30 -21.62 -3.08 -3.65
N ASP A 31 -21.22 -4.35 -3.55
CA ASP A 31 -20.06 -4.85 -4.29
C ASP A 31 -20.41 -5.08 -5.76
N GLU A 32 -19.86 -4.22 -6.63
CA GLU A 32 -19.99 -4.29 -8.08
C GLU A 32 -19.07 -5.35 -8.75
N GLY A 33 -18.36 -6.15 -7.94
CA GLY A 33 -17.49 -7.22 -8.42
C GLY A 33 -16.08 -6.76 -8.82
N PRO A 34 -15.46 -7.38 -9.85
CA PRO A 34 -14.08 -7.06 -10.24
C PRO A 34 -13.97 -5.69 -10.92
N GLU A 35 -12.73 -5.20 -11.02
CA GLU A 35 -12.43 -3.94 -11.72
C GLU A 35 -12.86 -4.05 -13.20
N PRO A 36 -13.48 -3.01 -13.79
CA PRO A 36 -13.92 -3.05 -15.18
C PRO A 36 -12.75 -3.33 -16.14
N HIS A 37 -12.96 -4.24 -17.09
CA HIS A 37 -11.94 -4.67 -18.05
C HIS A 37 -10.74 -5.44 -17.46
N TRP A 38 -10.83 -5.89 -16.20
CA TRP A 38 -9.82 -6.74 -15.57
C TRP A 38 -10.35 -8.16 -15.35
N THR A 39 -9.48 -9.14 -15.62
CA THR A 39 -9.80 -10.54 -15.42
C THR A 39 -9.34 -10.98 -14.04
N SER A 40 -10.26 -11.42 -13.18
CA SER A 40 -9.89 -12.01 -11.90
C SER A 40 -8.88 -13.15 -12.09
N ILE A 41 -7.84 -13.18 -11.26
CA ILE A 41 -6.84 -14.23 -11.30
C ILE A 41 -7.50 -15.60 -11.03
N SER A 42 -7.22 -16.60 -11.86
CA SER A 42 -7.71 -17.95 -11.63
C SER A 42 -6.93 -18.64 -10.49
N SER A 43 -7.55 -19.63 -9.85
CA SER A 43 -6.88 -20.46 -8.83
C SER A 43 -5.57 -21.08 -9.33
N GLN A 44 -5.54 -21.51 -10.60
CA GLN A 44 -4.36 -22.08 -11.25
C GLN A 44 -3.25 -21.03 -11.41
N GLN A 45 -3.55 -19.85 -11.96
CA GLN A 45 -2.58 -18.76 -12.09
C GLN A 45 -2.02 -18.33 -10.72
N LEU A 46 -2.87 -18.30 -9.70
CA LEU A 46 -2.43 -18.03 -8.33
C LEU A 46 -1.50 -19.13 -7.80
N ASP A 47 -1.78 -20.41 -8.08
CA ASP A 47 -0.90 -21.53 -7.67
C ASP A 47 0.45 -21.52 -8.40
N GLU A 48 0.45 -21.12 -9.68
CA GLU A 48 1.66 -20.91 -10.48
C GLU A 48 2.48 -19.74 -9.90
N LEU A 49 1.82 -18.64 -9.54
CA LEU A 49 2.44 -17.48 -8.89
C LEU A 49 3.07 -17.85 -7.53
N VAL A 50 2.35 -18.61 -6.69
CA VAL A 50 2.86 -19.16 -5.42
C VAL A 50 4.12 -19.99 -5.68
N SER A 51 4.05 -20.92 -6.63
CA SER A 51 5.15 -21.84 -6.93
C SER A 51 6.39 -21.09 -7.46
N ARG A 52 6.20 -20.07 -8.30
CA ARG A 52 7.27 -19.15 -8.74
C ARG A 52 7.95 -18.49 -7.53
N VAL A 53 7.17 -17.87 -6.64
CA VAL A 53 7.72 -17.16 -5.48
C VAL A 53 8.45 -18.12 -4.54
N GLU A 54 7.93 -19.32 -4.31
CA GLU A 54 8.61 -20.33 -3.48
C GLU A 54 9.93 -20.80 -4.11
N GLN A 55 9.96 -21.02 -5.43
CA GLN A 55 11.17 -21.39 -6.14
C GLN A 55 12.21 -20.27 -6.08
N GLU A 56 11.80 -19.01 -6.29
CA GLU A 56 12.67 -17.84 -6.21
C GLU A 56 13.18 -17.57 -4.79
N ALA A 57 12.42 -17.94 -3.74
CA ALA A 57 12.82 -17.79 -2.35
C ALA A 57 13.90 -18.80 -1.93
N GLY A 58 13.89 -19.99 -2.52
CA GLY A 58 14.79 -21.08 -2.15
C GLY A 58 14.67 -21.45 -0.66
N HIS A 59 15.82 -21.52 0.02
CA HIS A 59 15.89 -21.91 1.44
C HIS A 59 15.79 -20.74 2.43
N GLU A 60 15.83 -19.48 1.97
CA GLU A 60 16.01 -18.31 2.85
C GLU A 60 14.73 -17.83 3.58
N GLY A 61 13.65 -18.62 3.51
CA GLY A 61 12.33 -18.19 3.97
C GLY A 61 11.80 -17.02 3.13
N ILE A 62 10.57 -16.58 3.42
CA ILE A 62 9.95 -15.48 2.68
C ILE A 62 9.74 -14.31 3.63
N TRP A 63 10.41 -13.21 3.31
CA TRP A 63 10.19 -11.91 3.94
C TRP A 63 9.36 -11.05 3.01
N VAL A 64 8.38 -10.34 3.55
CA VAL A 64 7.49 -9.45 2.81
C VAL A 64 7.78 -8.02 3.24
N PHE A 65 8.15 -7.15 2.30
CA PHE A 65 8.30 -5.73 2.57
C PHE A 65 6.92 -5.05 2.59
N ALA A 66 6.49 -4.67 3.78
CA ALA A 66 5.23 -3.97 4.02
C ALA A 66 5.47 -2.46 4.07
N TYR A 67 4.80 -1.73 3.16
CA TYR A 67 4.89 -0.27 3.06
C TYR A 67 3.51 0.44 3.14
N GLY A 68 2.45 -0.34 3.30
CA GLY A 68 1.06 0.11 3.37
C GLY A 68 0.25 -0.80 4.27
N SER A 69 -0.91 -1.29 3.80
CA SER A 69 -1.87 -2.02 4.64
C SER A 69 -1.33 -3.24 5.37
N LEU A 70 -0.31 -3.89 4.80
CA LEU A 70 0.35 -5.03 5.40
C LEU A 70 1.06 -4.69 6.73
N MET A 71 1.38 -3.41 7.01
CA MET A 71 2.03 -3.02 8.27
C MET A 71 1.11 -3.20 9.49
N TRP A 72 -0.19 -2.96 9.33
CA TRP A 72 -1.20 -3.08 10.41
C TRP A 72 -2.21 -4.21 10.20
N ASN A 73 -2.30 -4.73 8.98
CA ASN A 73 -3.16 -5.86 8.64
C ASN A 73 -2.39 -6.80 7.69
N PRO A 74 -1.46 -7.62 8.18
CA PRO A 74 -0.67 -8.52 7.32
C PRO A 74 -1.53 -9.57 6.58
N GLY A 75 -2.64 -10.01 7.18
CA GLY A 75 -3.48 -11.08 6.62
C GLY A 75 -2.89 -12.50 6.76
N PHE A 76 -1.81 -12.65 7.53
CA PHE A 76 -1.18 -13.91 7.89
C PHE A 76 -0.49 -13.78 9.25
N GLU A 77 -0.12 -14.89 9.87
CA GLU A 77 0.64 -14.89 11.13
C GLU A 77 2.08 -14.41 10.87
N VAL A 78 2.54 -13.37 11.57
CA VAL A 78 3.90 -12.85 11.38
C VAL A 78 4.86 -13.56 12.34
N ALA A 79 5.79 -14.34 11.81
CA ALA A 79 6.76 -15.07 12.63
C ALA A 79 7.80 -14.13 13.28
N THR A 80 8.18 -13.07 12.57
CA THR A 80 9.01 -11.97 13.09
C THR A 80 8.90 -10.76 12.17
N SER A 81 9.14 -9.57 12.72
CA SER A 81 9.16 -8.32 11.96
C SER A 81 10.37 -7.45 12.32
N GLU A 82 10.85 -6.69 11.35
CA GLU A 82 11.95 -5.73 11.53
C GLU A 82 11.65 -4.46 10.74
N ASP A 83 12.13 -3.32 11.23
CA ASP A 83 12.15 -2.08 10.44
C ASP A 83 13.02 -2.26 9.20
N ALA A 84 12.59 -1.69 8.08
CA ALA A 84 13.26 -1.85 6.80
C ALA A 84 13.16 -0.59 5.94
N VAL A 85 14.21 -0.33 5.16
CA VAL A 85 14.22 0.74 4.15
C VAL A 85 14.52 0.16 2.78
N ALA A 86 13.59 0.35 1.83
CA ALA A 86 13.77 0.05 0.43
C ALA A 86 14.31 1.27 -0.32
N PHE A 87 15.59 1.27 -0.68
CA PHE A 87 16.21 2.33 -1.49
C PHE A 87 15.86 2.18 -2.97
N GLY A 88 15.73 3.30 -3.67
CA GLY A 88 15.29 3.33 -5.07
C GLY A 88 13.78 3.11 -5.23
N TRP A 89 13.02 3.22 -4.15
CA TRP A 89 11.57 3.05 -4.11
C TRP A 89 10.93 4.11 -3.23
N HIS A 90 9.74 4.57 -3.57
CA HIS A 90 8.91 5.41 -2.71
C HIS A 90 7.46 4.93 -2.77
N ARG A 91 6.72 5.20 -1.71
CA ARG A 91 5.27 4.94 -1.68
C ARG A 91 4.52 6.11 -2.31
N ALA A 92 3.45 5.82 -3.03
CA ALA A 92 2.57 6.84 -3.59
C ALA A 92 1.14 6.31 -3.66
N PHE A 93 0.17 7.22 -3.46
CA PHE A 93 -1.22 6.97 -3.86
C PHE A 93 -1.32 7.09 -5.37
N SER A 94 -0.97 6.00 -6.06
CA SER A 94 -0.82 5.98 -7.51
C SER A 94 -1.40 4.71 -8.15
N LEU A 95 -2.17 3.93 -7.40
CA LEU A 95 -2.94 2.81 -7.94
C LEU A 95 -4.39 3.27 -8.08
N ARG A 96 -4.81 3.61 -9.30
CA ARG A 96 -6.21 3.94 -9.59
C ARG A 96 -7.08 2.71 -9.36
N ILE A 97 -8.24 2.90 -8.75
CA ILE A 97 -9.22 1.84 -8.47
C ILE A 97 -10.63 2.35 -8.74
N GLU A 98 -11.50 1.45 -9.19
CA GLU A 98 -12.95 1.63 -9.32
C GLU A 98 -13.72 0.61 -8.47
N ARG A 99 -13.02 -0.27 -7.76
CA ARG A 99 -13.59 -1.24 -6.81
C ARG A 99 -12.92 -1.12 -5.46
N LEU A 100 -13.32 -1.98 -4.51
CA LEU A 100 -12.80 -2.04 -3.14
C LEU A 100 -13.20 -0.80 -2.31
N ARG A 101 -12.47 0.31 -2.47
CA ARG A 101 -12.67 1.57 -1.73
C ARG A 101 -13.19 2.71 -2.62
N ALA A 102 -13.64 2.34 -3.81
CA ALA A 102 -14.13 3.23 -4.86
C ALA A 102 -15.28 2.54 -5.61
N THR A 103 -15.93 3.30 -6.50
CA THR A 103 -16.88 2.81 -7.50
C THR A 103 -16.46 3.32 -8.89
N SER A 104 -17.09 2.83 -9.96
CA SER A 104 -16.83 3.37 -11.31
C SER A 104 -17.26 4.85 -11.44
N ASP A 105 -18.32 5.26 -10.73
CA ASP A 105 -18.76 6.65 -10.70
C ASP A 105 -17.86 7.56 -9.85
N ALA A 106 -17.20 6.99 -8.83
CA ALA A 106 -16.31 7.68 -7.92
C ALA A 106 -14.98 6.93 -7.77
N PRO A 107 -14.12 6.98 -8.82
CA PRO A 107 -12.82 6.31 -8.80
C PRO A 107 -11.92 6.90 -7.73
N GLY A 108 -11.07 6.05 -7.16
CA GLY A 108 -10.20 6.37 -6.05
C GLY A 108 -8.74 5.99 -6.29
N LEU A 109 -7.94 6.14 -5.24
CA LEU A 109 -6.53 5.77 -5.24
C LEU A 109 -6.17 4.92 -4.03
N MET A 110 -5.32 3.93 -4.29
CA MET A 110 -4.65 3.12 -3.29
C MET A 110 -3.12 3.29 -3.38
N LEU A 111 -2.44 2.85 -2.33
CA LEU A 111 -1.00 2.94 -2.23
C LEU A 111 -0.33 1.89 -3.12
N ALA A 112 0.74 2.29 -3.81
CA ALA A 112 1.65 1.39 -4.49
C ALA A 112 3.10 1.83 -4.30
N LEU A 113 4.03 0.90 -4.47
CA LEU A 113 5.45 1.18 -4.51
C LEU A 113 5.86 1.61 -5.93
N ARG A 114 6.62 2.69 -6.03
CA ARG A 114 7.09 3.30 -7.28
C ARG A 114 8.60 3.46 -7.30
N PRO A 115 9.26 3.35 -8.47
CA PRO A 115 10.70 3.58 -8.58
C PRO A 115 11.12 5.00 -8.16
N GLY A 116 12.31 5.12 -7.57
CA GLY A 116 12.93 6.36 -7.11
C GLY A 116 12.76 6.62 -5.60
N GLY A 117 13.69 7.35 -4.99
CA GLY A 117 13.62 7.75 -3.57
C GLY A 117 14.00 6.65 -2.57
N SER A 118 13.35 6.68 -1.40
CA SER A 118 13.47 5.66 -0.35
C SER A 118 12.14 5.46 0.36
N CYS A 119 11.84 4.23 0.74
CA CYS A 119 10.58 3.86 1.38
C CYS A 119 10.88 3.13 2.70
N SER A 120 10.51 3.72 3.83
CA SER A 120 10.67 3.11 5.16
C SER A 120 9.42 2.34 5.54
N GLY A 121 9.53 1.05 5.85
CA GLY A 121 8.41 0.19 6.23
C GLY A 121 8.91 -0.94 7.12
N LEU A 122 8.28 -2.10 7.00
CA LEU A 122 8.65 -3.30 7.74
C LEU A 122 9.04 -4.42 6.78
N VAL A 123 9.86 -5.34 7.24
CA VAL A 123 9.86 -6.70 6.70
C VAL A 123 9.13 -7.62 7.65
N LEU A 124 8.24 -8.45 7.10
CA LEU A 124 7.44 -9.43 7.83
C LEU A 124 7.82 -10.83 7.36
N LYS A 125 8.24 -11.71 8.27
CA LYS A 125 8.60 -13.08 7.93
C LYS A 125 7.38 -14.00 7.97
N LEU A 126 7.15 -14.74 6.88
CA LEU A 126 6.17 -15.81 6.85
C LEU A 126 6.61 -16.98 7.76
N PRO A 127 5.69 -17.62 8.51
CA PRO A 127 6.02 -18.75 9.37
C PRO A 127 6.41 -19.97 8.53
N CYS A 128 7.45 -20.70 8.95
CA CYS A 128 7.91 -21.87 8.19
C CYS A 128 6.84 -22.96 8.07
N LYS A 129 5.98 -23.11 9.09
CA LYS A 129 4.96 -24.17 9.16
C LYS A 129 3.81 -23.95 8.16
N THR A 130 3.38 -22.71 7.98
CA THR A 130 2.22 -22.31 7.17
C THR A 130 2.61 -21.54 5.90
N LYS A 131 3.92 -21.46 5.61
CA LYS A 131 4.52 -20.63 4.56
C LYS A 131 3.74 -20.60 3.26
N ARG A 132 3.40 -21.77 2.69
CA ARG A 132 2.69 -21.86 1.40
C ARG A 132 1.25 -21.36 1.47
N GLN A 133 0.53 -21.70 2.54
CA GLN A 133 -0.85 -21.27 2.76
C GLN A 133 -0.92 -19.75 2.94
N ASP A 134 -0.06 -19.21 3.80
CA ASP A 134 0.00 -17.78 4.09
C ASP A 134 0.48 -16.98 2.87
N LEU A 135 1.45 -17.50 2.13
CA LEU A 135 1.88 -16.91 0.86
C LEU A 135 0.73 -16.89 -0.16
N ARG A 136 -0.02 -17.98 -0.31
CA ARG A 136 -1.17 -18.03 -1.23
C ARG A 136 -2.24 -17.02 -0.83
N ALA A 137 -2.56 -16.91 0.46
CA ALA A 137 -3.51 -15.91 0.96
C ALA A 137 -3.04 -14.47 0.72
N LEU A 138 -1.75 -14.19 0.98
CA LEU A 138 -1.14 -12.90 0.71
C LEU A 138 -1.21 -12.55 -0.78
N LEU A 139 -0.83 -13.47 -1.65
CA LEU A 139 -0.85 -13.26 -3.10
C LEU A 139 -2.27 -13.07 -3.64
N ALA A 140 -3.26 -13.82 -3.13
CA ALA A 140 -4.66 -13.64 -3.51
C ALA A 140 -5.21 -12.25 -3.15
N ARG A 141 -4.75 -11.71 -2.01
CA ARG A 141 -5.14 -10.39 -1.53
C ARG A 141 -4.53 -9.26 -2.36
N GLU A 142 -3.24 -9.37 -2.68
CA GLU A 142 -2.47 -8.28 -3.29
C GLU A 142 -2.48 -8.33 -4.83
N ILE A 143 -2.63 -9.53 -5.44
CA ILE A 143 -2.69 -9.75 -6.90
C ILE A 143 -4.07 -10.32 -7.24
N ARG A 144 -5.04 -9.44 -7.46
CA ARG A 144 -6.43 -9.84 -7.75
C ARG A 144 -6.70 -10.16 -9.22
N TYR A 145 -5.88 -9.64 -10.13
CA TYR A 145 -6.14 -9.71 -11.58
C TYR A 145 -4.98 -10.40 -12.32
N ALA A 146 -5.32 -11.17 -13.35
CA ALA A 146 -4.36 -11.94 -14.13
C ALA A 146 -3.31 -11.05 -14.82
N GLU A 147 -3.72 -9.85 -15.23
CA GLU A 147 -2.92 -8.87 -15.94
C GLU A 147 -1.85 -8.21 -15.05
N VAL A 148 -1.95 -8.33 -13.72
CA VAL A 148 -0.96 -7.78 -12.76
C VAL A 148 -0.13 -8.85 -12.04
N CYS A 149 -0.09 -10.09 -12.53
CA CYS A 149 0.73 -11.16 -11.94
C CYS A 149 2.25 -10.83 -11.86
N ASP A 150 2.72 -9.86 -12.64
CA ASP A 150 4.10 -9.35 -12.63
C ASP A 150 4.35 -8.22 -11.61
N MET A 151 3.30 -7.71 -10.95
CA MET A 151 3.39 -6.69 -9.88
C MET A 151 3.89 -7.26 -8.53
N VAL A 152 4.49 -8.45 -8.55
CA VAL A 152 5.21 -9.06 -7.42
C VAL A 152 6.69 -9.09 -7.73
N ARG A 153 7.53 -8.57 -6.82
CA ARG A 153 8.97 -8.45 -7.06
C ARG A 153 9.79 -8.66 -5.79
N TRP A 154 10.97 -9.26 -5.94
CA TRP A 154 11.99 -9.24 -4.91
C TRP A 154 12.81 -7.96 -4.96
N VAL A 155 12.93 -7.30 -3.81
CA VAL A 155 13.76 -6.11 -3.62
C VAL A 155 14.78 -6.34 -2.50
N SER A 156 15.89 -5.62 -2.56
CA SER A 156 16.82 -5.52 -1.43
C SER A 156 16.39 -4.39 -0.52
N VAL A 157 16.28 -4.67 0.77
CA VAL A 157 15.94 -3.70 1.80
C VAL A 157 17.01 -3.70 2.88
N LYS A 158 17.28 -2.54 3.46
CA LYS A 158 18.20 -2.41 4.59
C LYS A 158 17.42 -2.57 5.89
N THR A 159 17.83 -3.51 6.73
CA THR A 159 17.31 -3.66 8.11
C THR A 159 18.44 -3.43 9.12
N PRO A 160 18.12 -3.28 10.43
CA PRO A 160 19.15 -3.19 11.47
C PRO A 160 20.11 -4.39 11.50
N ALA A 161 19.64 -5.58 11.09
CA ALA A 161 20.43 -6.80 11.03
C ALA A 161 21.28 -6.93 9.74
N GLY A 162 21.11 -6.01 8.78
CA GLY A 162 21.81 -6.03 7.49
C GLY A 162 20.86 -5.97 6.30
N PRO A 163 21.38 -6.07 5.06
CA PRO A 163 20.54 -6.17 3.88
C PRO A 163 19.74 -7.48 3.89
N ARG A 164 18.46 -7.40 3.55
CA ARG A 164 17.57 -8.55 3.35
C ARG A 164 16.94 -8.51 1.97
N ARG A 165 16.67 -9.68 1.41
CA ARG A 165 15.84 -9.82 0.21
C ARG A 165 14.39 -10.03 0.65
N ALA A 166 13.48 -9.21 0.14
CA ALA A 166 12.07 -9.23 0.53
C ALA A 166 11.15 -9.12 -0.69
N LEU A 167 10.03 -9.84 -0.64
CA LEU A 167 8.95 -9.78 -1.59
C LEU A 167 8.17 -8.48 -1.38
N THR A 168 7.90 -7.73 -2.44
CA THR A 168 7.06 -6.53 -2.40
C THR A 168 6.09 -6.53 -3.56
N PHE A 169 5.02 -5.78 -3.38
CA PHE A 169 4.04 -5.48 -4.43
C PHE A 169 4.34 -4.08 -4.96
N TRP A 170 4.31 -3.87 -6.27
CA TRP A 170 4.71 -2.60 -6.86
C TRP A 170 3.85 -2.26 -8.08
N ALA A 171 3.69 -0.96 -8.34
CA ALA A 171 3.02 -0.50 -9.54
C ALA A 171 3.99 -0.58 -10.74
N SER A 172 3.82 -1.62 -11.57
CA SER A 172 4.54 -1.76 -12.84
C SER A 172 4.27 -0.56 -13.75
N ALA A 173 5.33 0.05 -14.29
CA ALA A 173 5.22 1.19 -15.20
C ALA A 173 4.86 0.78 -16.65
N LYS A 174 4.73 -0.52 -16.93
CA LYS A 174 4.37 -1.00 -18.27
C LYS A 174 2.86 -0.80 -18.48
N GLN A 175 2.52 0.32 -19.13
CA GLN A 175 1.27 0.53 -19.88
C GLN A 175 -0.04 0.19 -19.14
N SER A 176 -0.11 0.36 -17.83
CA SER A 176 -1.38 0.26 -17.10
C SER A 176 -1.87 1.67 -16.75
N PRO A 177 -3.08 2.07 -17.20
CA PRO A 177 -3.75 3.29 -16.74
C PRO A 177 -3.84 3.40 -15.22
N LEU A 178 -3.76 2.26 -14.51
CA LEU A 178 -3.77 2.22 -13.05
C LEU A 178 -2.56 2.91 -12.42
N THR A 179 -1.45 3.08 -13.14
CA THR A 179 -0.14 3.48 -12.58
C THR A 179 0.39 4.79 -13.15
N GLU A 180 -0.45 5.60 -13.78
CA GLU A 180 -0.04 6.92 -14.25
C GLU A 180 0.40 7.82 -13.09
N LYS A 181 1.26 8.80 -13.38
CA LYS A 181 1.71 9.74 -12.36
C LYS A 181 0.58 10.73 -12.10
N ILE A 182 0.09 10.77 -10.87
CA ILE A 182 -1.00 11.65 -10.45
C ILE A 182 -0.42 12.74 -9.53
N PRO A 183 -0.59 14.03 -9.86
CA PRO A 183 -0.26 15.14 -8.96
C PRO A 183 -1.00 15.03 -7.61
N LEU A 184 -0.43 15.57 -6.53
CA LEU A 184 -1.06 15.48 -5.20
C LEU A 184 -2.42 16.18 -5.16
N GLU A 185 -2.59 17.24 -5.94
CA GLU A 185 -3.83 17.99 -6.10
C GLU A 185 -4.94 17.09 -6.64
N ASP A 186 -4.69 16.38 -7.73
CA ASP A 186 -5.63 15.44 -8.35
C ASP A 186 -5.85 14.22 -7.46
N ALA A 187 -4.79 13.71 -6.84
CA ALA A 187 -4.88 12.60 -5.91
C ALA A 187 -5.79 12.93 -4.72
N SER A 188 -5.69 14.14 -4.18
CA SER A 188 -6.51 14.58 -3.07
C SER A 188 -8.00 14.66 -3.42
N VAL A 189 -8.35 14.97 -4.67
CA VAL A 189 -9.74 14.93 -5.16
C VAL A 189 -10.24 13.49 -5.21
N LEU A 190 -9.50 12.61 -5.89
CA LEU A 190 -9.88 11.20 -6.05
C LEU A 190 -10.02 10.49 -4.70
N ILE A 191 -9.13 10.76 -3.74
CA ILE A 191 -9.17 10.15 -2.40
C ILE A 191 -10.35 10.68 -1.58
N ALA A 192 -10.63 11.99 -1.64
CA ALA A 192 -11.71 12.59 -0.85
C ALA A 192 -13.11 12.12 -1.27
N GLN A 193 -13.33 11.87 -2.56
CA GLN A 193 -14.65 11.48 -3.09
C GLN A 193 -14.93 9.97 -3.06
N ALA A 194 -13.88 9.13 -3.06
CA ALA A 194 -14.03 7.70 -3.27
C ALA A 194 -14.46 6.95 -2.00
N CYS A 195 -15.58 6.25 -2.10
CA CYS A 195 -16.07 5.31 -1.10
C CYS A 195 -16.62 4.06 -1.79
N GLY A 196 -16.18 2.89 -1.34
CA GLY A 196 -16.63 1.60 -1.84
C GLY A 196 -16.99 0.63 -0.70
N PRO A 197 -17.28 -0.64 -1.02
CA PRO A 197 -17.70 -1.65 -0.05
C PRO A 197 -16.72 -1.88 1.12
N ALA A 198 -15.42 -1.63 0.89
CA ALA A 198 -14.37 -1.77 1.88
C ALA A 198 -14.02 -0.47 2.63
N GLY A 199 -14.88 0.55 2.55
CA GLY A 199 -14.69 1.89 3.14
C GLY A 199 -14.18 2.92 2.14
N SER A 200 -13.82 4.12 2.63
CA SER A 200 -13.33 5.21 1.78
C SER A 200 -11.82 5.15 1.53
N CYS A 201 -11.37 5.76 0.43
CA CYS A 201 -9.94 6.01 0.20
C CYS A 201 -9.37 6.96 1.27
N ALA A 202 -10.17 7.91 1.76
CA ALA A 202 -9.77 8.83 2.82
C ALA A 202 -9.50 8.11 4.14
N GLU A 203 -10.34 7.15 4.53
CA GLU A 203 -10.11 6.29 5.71
C GLU A 203 -8.80 5.51 5.57
N TYR A 204 -8.53 4.97 4.37
CA TYR A 204 -7.29 4.26 4.11
C TYR A 204 -6.06 5.17 4.21
N LEU A 205 -6.12 6.39 3.67
CA LEU A 205 -5.06 7.39 3.82
C LEU A 205 -4.83 7.74 5.28
N HIS A 206 -5.89 8.07 6.03
CA HIS A 206 -5.80 8.36 7.47
C HIS A 206 -5.10 7.23 8.22
N ARG A 207 -5.56 5.99 8.06
CA ARG A 207 -4.96 4.83 8.73
C ARG A 207 -3.50 4.63 8.34
N THR A 208 -3.15 4.86 7.08
CA THR A 208 -1.77 4.76 6.59
C THR A 208 -0.88 5.81 7.27
N VAL A 209 -1.31 7.07 7.32
CA VAL A 209 -0.50 8.13 7.96
C VAL A 209 -0.40 7.89 9.46
N SER A 210 -1.46 7.42 10.11
CA SER A 210 -1.47 7.17 11.57
C SER A 210 -0.50 6.05 11.93
N ASP A 211 -0.57 4.90 11.26
CA ASP A 211 0.34 3.79 11.51
C ASP A 211 1.81 4.17 11.22
N LEU A 212 2.06 5.05 10.24
CA LEU A 212 3.40 5.58 9.99
C LEU A 212 3.88 6.51 11.09
N ALA A 213 3.03 7.41 11.57
CA ALA A 213 3.36 8.31 12.67
C ALA A 213 3.67 7.54 13.96
N ASP A 214 2.87 6.52 14.29
CA ASP A 214 3.09 5.65 15.46
C ASP A 214 4.43 4.92 15.40
N ARG A 215 4.92 4.65 14.20
CA ARG A 215 6.24 4.02 13.94
C ARG A 215 7.38 5.02 13.77
N ASN A 216 7.13 6.32 13.97
CA ASN A 216 8.10 7.40 13.72
C ASN A 216 8.61 7.46 12.26
N ILE A 217 7.79 7.02 11.30
CA ILE A 217 8.07 7.12 9.87
C ILE A 217 7.36 8.36 9.33
N CYS A 218 8.12 9.36 8.90
CA CYS A 218 7.56 10.58 8.32
C CYS A 218 7.71 10.57 6.79
N ASP A 219 6.59 10.37 6.09
CA ASP A 219 6.52 10.51 4.63
C ASP A 219 5.93 11.88 4.26
N ARG A 220 6.77 12.77 3.71
CA ARG A 220 6.39 14.15 3.38
C ARG A 220 5.20 14.23 2.43
N ASN A 221 5.12 13.35 1.43
CA ASN A 221 4.06 13.40 0.43
C ASN A 221 2.73 12.99 1.05
N LEU A 222 2.73 11.96 1.89
CA LEU A 222 1.53 11.51 2.60
C LEU A 222 1.06 12.53 3.65
N TRP A 223 1.99 13.21 4.34
CA TRP A 223 1.65 14.31 5.24
C TRP A 223 1.00 15.50 4.53
N GLN A 224 1.51 15.87 3.35
CA GLN A 224 0.88 16.89 2.52
C GLN A 224 -0.49 16.42 1.99
N LEU A 225 -0.57 15.15 1.55
CA LEU A 225 -1.80 14.60 0.98
C LEU A 225 -2.94 14.54 2.00
N GLN A 226 -2.67 14.14 3.25
CA GLN A 226 -3.71 14.13 4.29
C GLN A 226 -4.24 15.52 4.61
N GLU A 227 -3.39 16.56 4.60
CA GLU A 227 -3.82 17.97 4.74
C GLU A 227 -4.75 18.37 3.59
N MET A 228 -4.38 18.04 2.36
CA MET A 228 -5.16 18.40 1.16
C MET A 228 -6.52 17.69 1.11
N VAL A 229 -6.57 16.43 1.56
CA VAL A 229 -7.80 15.64 1.66
C VAL A 229 -8.67 16.16 2.80
N ALA A 230 -8.10 16.48 3.96
CA ALA A 230 -8.84 17.08 5.07
C ALA A 230 -9.48 18.42 4.67
N ALA A 231 -8.74 19.29 3.98
CA ALA A 231 -9.27 20.55 3.47
C ALA A 231 -10.45 20.34 2.50
N ARG A 232 -10.40 19.30 1.67
CA ARG A 232 -11.51 18.96 0.76
C ARG A 232 -12.74 18.46 1.51
N LEU A 233 -12.57 17.53 2.44
CA LEU A 233 -13.69 16.99 3.22
C LEU A 233 -14.36 18.08 4.07
N ASN A 234 -13.61 19.08 4.55
CA ASN A 234 -14.18 20.24 5.24
C ASN A 234 -14.93 21.21 4.32
N ALA A 235 -14.58 21.25 3.03
CA ALA A 235 -15.25 22.11 2.05
C ALA A 235 -16.57 21.51 1.53
N ILE A 236 -16.82 20.22 1.78
CA ILE A 236 -18.10 19.58 1.45
C ILE A 236 -19.13 20.03 2.50
N PRO A 237 -20.25 20.65 2.09
CA PRO A 237 -21.32 21.02 3.02
C PRO A 237 -21.82 19.79 3.79
N GLU A 238 -22.06 19.92 5.09
CA GLU A 238 -22.78 18.90 5.85
C GLU A 238 -24.21 18.81 5.30
N ALA A 239 -24.63 17.59 4.95
CA ALA A 239 -25.95 17.30 4.38
C ALA A 239 -27.04 17.29 5.45
#